data_AF-A0A6P5F703-F1
#
_entry.id   AF-A0A6P5F703-F1
#
_cell.length_a   1.000
_cell.length_b   1.000
_cell.length_c   1.000
_cell.angle_alpha   90.00
_cell.angle_beta   90.00
_cell.angle_gamma   90.00
#
_symmetry.space_group_name_H-M   'P 1'
#
loop_
_entity.id
_entity.type
_entity.pdbx_description
1 polymer ?
#
loop_
_entity_poly.entity_id
_entity_poly.type
_entity_poly.pdbx_seq_one_letter_code
_entity_poly.pdbx_strand_id
1 'polypeptide(L)'
;MENLNSDCLLKEFYIPSYIMVPDSPVEHLSYVPSYPVIVFINTKSGGQLGGQLLVTCHELLNTVQVAGGDGTISWLLGVISDLNLAQPPPVATMPLGTGNNIPYSFGWGKKNPGIDRESVKSFLDRVMKAREMKVDSWHIIMRMHAPEDCSCDPIALPELPHSLHMFRRVSPTNVLNMEDYHTFRGGFWNYFSMGMDAQVSYAFHSERKLHPEKFKNQLGNQRTYLKLGCTQGWFCTSLCHPTSRNIAQLAEVKIMKKHGQWEKLHIPRSIRSIVCLNLPSFSGGLNPWGTPSRRKKQDRDLTPPFVDDGLLEIVGFKDAWHGLVLLTPGGHGTRLAQAHRIKFEFHKGAADHAYMRMDGEPWKQPLPRDDGKVIVEISHRGQIKMLAAPDNCIAKSIQDTTSSSSVASHHTEESCIEGSEDSESEERKKFGAAVSFRSSDDRGIIL
;
A
#
# COMPACT_ATOMS: atom_id res chain seq x y z
N MET A 1 21.50 27.54 25.62
CA MET A 1 22.49 27.08 24.62
C MET A 1 21.94 25.96 23.71
N GLU A 2 20.63 25.70 23.65
CA GLU A 2 20.05 24.62 22.81
C GLU A 2 19.59 25.06 21.41
N ASN A 3 19.40 26.36 21.15
CA ASN A 3 18.87 26.82 19.85
C ASN A 3 19.88 26.81 18.69
N LEU A 4 21.19 26.80 18.94
CA LEU A 4 22.19 26.86 17.86
C LEU A 4 22.31 25.53 17.08
N ASN A 5 21.97 24.40 17.70
CA ASN A 5 22.12 23.08 17.09
C ASN A 5 20.94 22.75 16.14
N SER A 6 19.75 23.24 16.48
CA SER A 6 18.50 22.96 15.77
C SER A 6 18.37 23.66 14.43
N ASP A 7 19.00 24.81 14.25
CA ASP A 7 19.02 25.54 12.97
C ASP A 7 20.17 25.09 12.08
N CYS A 8 21.23 24.49 12.66
CA CYS A 8 22.24 23.79 11.88
C CYS A 8 21.66 22.51 11.23
N LEU A 9 20.80 21.80 11.95
CA LEU A 9 20.15 20.59 11.46
C LEU A 9 19.31 20.84 10.20
N LEU A 10 18.54 21.93 10.14
CA LEU A 10 17.69 22.24 8.98
C LEU A 10 18.49 22.49 7.70
N LYS A 11 19.75 22.93 7.80
CA LYS A 11 20.62 23.13 6.63
C LYS A 11 20.95 21.83 5.91
N GLU A 12 20.92 20.69 6.60
CA GLU A 12 21.14 19.38 5.99
C GLU A 12 20.03 18.95 5.03
N PHE A 13 18.85 19.56 5.14
CA PHE A 13 17.65 19.20 4.38
C PHE A 13 17.31 20.17 3.26
N TYR A 14 18.06 21.25 3.15
CA TYR A 14 17.71 22.36 2.27
C TYR A 14 17.87 22.01 0.79
N ILE A 15 16.91 22.39 -0.04
CA ILE A 15 17.01 22.35 -1.50
C ILE A 15 16.85 23.78 -2.04
N PRO A 16 17.85 24.32 -2.75
CA PRO A 16 17.75 25.63 -3.39
C PRO A 16 16.59 25.71 -4.38
N SER A 17 15.98 26.89 -4.46
CA SER A 17 14.81 27.10 -5.33
C SER A 17 15.11 26.89 -6.81
N TYR A 18 16.33 27.22 -7.27
CA TYR A 18 16.73 27.05 -8.66
C TYR A 18 16.84 25.60 -9.13
N ILE A 19 16.88 24.63 -8.21
CA ILE A 19 16.84 23.21 -8.56
C ILE A 19 15.41 22.79 -8.95
N MET A 20 14.42 23.32 -8.24
CA MET A 20 13.02 22.89 -8.36
C MET A 20 12.18 23.80 -9.26
N VAL A 21 12.61 25.05 -9.45
CA VAL A 21 11.86 26.07 -10.19
C VAL A 21 12.70 26.54 -11.40
N PRO A 22 12.25 26.25 -12.63
CA PRO A 22 12.90 26.74 -13.84
C PRO A 22 13.07 28.26 -13.83
N ASP A 23 14.15 28.75 -14.44
CA ASP A 23 14.48 30.18 -14.61
C ASP A 23 14.70 30.98 -13.32
N SER A 24 14.78 30.32 -12.16
CA SER A 24 15.15 30.98 -10.91
C SER A 24 16.65 31.33 -10.89
N PRO A 25 17.04 32.45 -10.27
CA PRO A 25 18.44 32.85 -10.17
C PRO A 25 19.24 31.80 -9.40
N VAL A 26 20.39 31.40 -9.95
CA VAL A 26 21.29 30.44 -9.31
C VAL A 26 21.88 31.07 -8.05
N GLU A 27 21.68 30.40 -6.92
CA GLU A 27 22.25 30.80 -5.64
C GLU A 27 23.60 30.10 -5.44
N HIS A 28 24.65 30.86 -5.12
CA HIS A 28 25.93 30.29 -4.70
C HIS A 28 25.85 29.85 -3.24
N LEU A 29 25.68 28.55 -3.02
CA LEU A 29 25.73 27.97 -1.69
C LEU A 29 27.18 27.76 -1.21
N SER A 30 27.46 28.17 0.02
CA SER A 30 28.72 27.87 0.71
C SER A 30 28.77 26.46 1.32
N TYR A 31 27.65 25.74 1.27
CA TYR A 31 27.46 24.43 1.91
C TYR A 31 26.56 23.54 1.05
N VAL A 32 26.93 22.27 0.87
CA VAL A 32 26.11 21.27 0.18
C VAL A 32 25.40 20.41 1.23
N PRO A 33 24.06 20.43 1.28
CA PRO A 33 23.28 19.62 2.23
C PRO A 33 23.50 18.12 2.04
N SER A 34 23.68 17.38 3.14
CA SER A 34 23.94 15.93 3.06
C SER A 34 22.66 15.10 2.86
N TYR A 35 21.50 15.62 3.25
CA TYR A 35 20.23 14.91 3.27
C TYR A 35 19.07 15.75 2.70
N PRO A 36 19.18 16.28 1.46
CA PRO A 36 18.13 17.08 0.86
C PRO A 36 16.78 16.33 0.88
N VAL A 37 15.70 17.02 1.27
CA VAL A 37 14.38 16.39 1.43
C VAL A 37 13.29 17.13 0.67
N ILE A 38 12.43 16.35 0.02
CA ILE A 38 11.16 16.81 -0.53
C ILE A 38 10.05 16.24 0.34
N VAL A 39 9.13 17.10 0.79
CA VAL A 39 8.06 16.76 1.72
C VAL A 39 6.72 16.79 0.99
N PHE A 40 6.01 15.66 0.98
CA PHE A 40 4.65 15.57 0.46
C PHE A 40 3.65 15.45 1.62
N ILE A 41 2.66 16.33 1.65
CA ILE A 41 1.68 16.41 2.74
C ILE A 41 0.27 16.27 2.18
N ASN A 42 -0.43 15.22 2.62
CA ASN A 42 -1.86 15.13 2.42
C ASN A 42 -2.59 16.03 3.43
N THR A 43 -3.11 17.16 2.95
CA THR A 43 -3.71 18.22 3.79
C THR A 43 -4.99 17.76 4.51
N LYS A 44 -5.68 16.75 3.96
CA LYS A 44 -6.89 16.14 4.55
C LYS A 44 -6.57 15.05 5.58
N SER A 45 -5.31 14.65 5.72
CA SER A 45 -4.89 13.59 6.64
C SER A 45 -5.01 14.00 8.12
N GLY A 46 -5.13 13.00 8.99
CA GLY A 46 -5.14 13.18 10.44
C GLY A 46 -6.27 14.00 11.02
N GLY A 47 -7.43 14.06 10.35
CA GLY A 47 -8.52 14.93 10.80
C GLY A 47 -8.27 16.40 10.50
N GLN A 48 -7.67 16.68 9.33
CA GLN A 48 -7.25 18.01 8.85
C GLN A 48 -6.01 18.59 9.55
N LEU A 49 -5.26 17.77 10.30
CA LEU A 49 -3.95 18.18 10.84
C LEU A 49 -2.90 18.38 9.73
N GLY A 50 -3.08 17.75 8.57
CA GLY A 50 -2.16 17.90 7.43
C GLY A 50 -2.00 19.35 6.96
N GLY A 51 -3.08 20.16 6.99
CA GLY A 51 -2.99 21.58 6.63
C GLY A 51 -2.14 22.39 7.61
N GLN A 52 -2.23 22.09 8.91
CA GLN A 52 -1.39 22.77 9.91
C GLN A 52 0.07 22.32 9.81
N LEU A 53 0.31 21.03 9.58
CA LEU A 53 1.66 20.52 9.32
C LEU A 53 2.29 21.17 8.08
N LEU A 54 1.51 21.41 7.02
CA LEU A 54 1.98 22.11 5.83
C LEU A 54 2.52 23.50 6.18
N VAL A 55 1.79 24.27 7.01
CA VAL A 55 2.24 25.58 7.49
C VAL A 55 3.55 25.44 8.26
N THR A 56 3.61 24.53 9.23
CA THR A 56 4.83 24.32 10.03
C THR A 56 6.03 23.91 9.17
N CYS A 57 5.85 23.05 8.18
CA CYS A 57 6.92 22.71 7.24
C CYS A 57 7.36 23.91 6.41
N HIS A 58 6.45 24.75 5.92
CA HIS A 58 6.81 25.99 5.21
C HIS A 58 7.57 27.00 6.08
N GLU A 59 7.38 26.99 7.39
CA GLU A 59 8.18 27.82 8.31
C GLU A 59 9.56 27.24 8.64
N LEU A 60 9.81 25.98 8.33
CA LEU A 60 11.06 25.26 8.66
C LEU A 60 11.93 24.98 7.44
N LEU A 61 11.31 24.84 6.27
CA LEU A 61 11.88 24.32 5.04
C LEU A 61 11.61 25.28 3.88
N ASN A 62 12.36 25.16 2.79
CA ASN A 62 12.09 25.95 1.58
C ASN A 62 10.67 25.62 1.07
N THR A 63 9.84 26.64 0.82
CA THR A 63 8.44 26.46 0.39
C THR A 63 8.31 25.54 -0.83
N VAL A 64 9.25 25.63 -1.77
CA VAL A 64 9.24 24.82 -3.01
C VAL A 64 9.55 23.34 -2.78
N GLN A 65 10.12 22.97 -1.62
CA GLN A 65 10.42 21.58 -1.27
C GLN A 65 9.27 20.91 -0.48
N VAL A 66 8.18 21.65 -0.23
CA VAL A 66 7.01 21.14 0.51
C VAL A 66 5.78 21.23 -0.38
N ALA A 67 5.26 20.07 -0.81
CA ALA A 67 4.09 19.96 -1.66
C ALA A 67 2.88 19.48 -0.85
N GLY A 68 1.76 20.21 -0.94
CA GLY A 68 0.47 19.85 -0.36
C GLY A 68 -0.50 19.28 -1.39
N GLY A 69 -1.29 18.27 -1.03
CA GLY A 69 -2.31 17.67 -1.90
C GLY A 69 -3.27 16.74 -1.16
N ASP A 70 -3.95 15.86 -1.89
CA ASP A 70 -4.84 14.82 -1.32
C ASP A 70 -4.42 13.38 -1.63
N GLY A 71 -3.28 13.19 -2.30
CA GLY A 71 -2.69 11.89 -2.60
C GLY A 71 -2.36 11.05 -1.36
N THR A 72 -2.37 9.73 -1.52
CA THR A 72 -1.95 8.77 -0.50
C THR A 72 -0.45 8.45 -0.65
N ILE A 73 0.15 7.83 0.37
CA ILE A 73 1.55 7.37 0.28
C ILE A 73 1.74 6.38 -0.88
N SER A 74 0.78 5.47 -1.10
CA SER A 74 0.83 4.49 -2.18
C SER A 74 0.84 5.14 -3.56
N TRP A 75 0.16 6.27 -3.73
CA TRP A 75 0.24 7.06 -4.95
C TRP A 75 1.68 7.56 -5.20
N LEU A 76 2.33 8.15 -4.19
CA LEU A 76 3.72 8.63 -4.32
C LEU A 76 4.68 7.47 -4.63
N LEU A 77 4.55 6.34 -3.95
CA LEU A 77 5.38 5.15 -4.20
C LEU A 77 5.18 4.61 -5.63
N GLY A 78 3.95 4.68 -6.15
CA GLY A 78 3.65 4.36 -7.53
C GLY A 78 4.32 5.31 -8.52
N VAL A 79 4.34 6.61 -8.24
CA VAL A 79 5.04 7.61 -9.07
C VAL A 79 6.53 7.33 -9.10
N ILE A 80 7.17 7.15 -7.94
CA ILE A 80 8.61 6.83 -7.83
C ILE A 80 8.94 5.58 -8.64
N SER A 81 8.10 4.55 -8.54
CA SER A 81 8.30 3.30 -9.28
C SER A 81 8.13 3.47 -10.80
N ASP A 82 7.19 4.32 -11.25
CA ASP A 82 6.92 4.55 -12.67
C ASP A 82 7.92 5.47 -13.37
N LEU A 83 8.61 6.31 -12.60
CA LEU A 83 9.70 7.15 -13.08
C LEU A 83 10.95 6.34 -13.42
N ASN A 84 11.12 5.16 -12.80
CA ASN A 84 12.25 4.25 -13.04
C ASN A 84 13.61 4.97 -12.96
N LEU A 85 13.78 5.78 -11.91
CA LEU A 85 15.02 6.53 -11.66
C LEU A 85 16.18 5.56 -11.43
N ALA A 86 17.37 5.90 -11.93
CA ALA A 86 18.59 5.11 -11.72
C ALA A 86 18.91 4.96 -10.22
N GLN A 87 18.61 5.99 -9.42
CA GLN A 87 18.72 5.98 -7.97
C GLN A 87 17.43 6.55 -7.36
N PRO A 88 16.41 5.71 -7.09
CA PRO A 88 15.17 6.18 -6.51
C PRO A 88 15.39 6.64 -5.05
N PRO A 89 14.82 7.78 -4.64
CA PRO A 89 15.01 8.30 -3.28
C PRO A 89 14.31 7.40 -2.25
N PRO A 90 14.91 7.18 -1.06
CA PRO A 90 14.27 6.42 0.00
C PRO A 90 13.16 7.26 0.66
N VAL A 91 12.06 6.60 1.04
CA VAL A 91 10.85 7.30 1.54
C VAL A 91 10.64 7.07 3.04
N ALA A 92 10.48 8.16 3.80
CA ALA A 92 10.00 8.13 5.18
C ALA A 92 8.52 8.53 5.26
N THR A 93 7.80 7.97 6.23
CA THR A 93 6.36 8.25 6.39
C THR A 93 6.05 8.74 7.80
N MET A 94 5.38 9.88 7.90
CA MET A 94 4.89 10.41 9.18
C MET A 94 3.48 9.86 9.51
N PRO A 95 3.24 9.33 10.71
CA PRO A 95 1.97 8.68 11.08
C PRO A 95 0.84 9.66 11.40
N LEU A 96 0.34 10.39 10.40
CA LEU A 96 -0.79 11.33 10.56
C LEU A 96 -2.16 10.65 10.44
N GLY A 97 -2.26 9.50 9.76
CA GLY A 97 -3.52 8.84 9.46
C GLY A 97 -4.17 8.10 10.63
N THR A 98 -5.31 7.43 10.37
CA THR A 98 -5.99 6.61 11.39
C THR A 98 -5.36 5.22 11.54
N GLY A 99 -4.99 4.58 10.42
CA GLY A 99 -4.48 3.20 10.37
C GLY A 99 -2.95 3.06 10.46
N ASN A 100 -2.18 4.05 9.97
CA ASN A 100 -0.72 4.19 10.12
C ASN A 100 0.11 2.90 10.01
N ASN A 101 -0.20 2.04 9.03
CA ASN A 101 0.38 0.71 8.97
C ASN A 101 1.81 0.69 8.42
N ILE A 102 2.06 1.43 7.33
CA ILE A 102 3.40 1.65 6.78
C ILE A 102 4.31 2.30 7.83
N PRO A 103 3.99 3.49 8.41
CA PRO A 103 4.86 4.09 9.41
C PRO A 103 5.08 3.20 10.64
N TYR A 104 4.08 2.44 11.07
CA TYR A 104 4.26 1.48 12.16
C TYR A 104 5.23 0.36 11.80
N SER A 105 5.13 -0.22 10.59
CA SER A 105 6.00 -1.31 10.13
C SER A 105 7.48 -0.90 10.13
N PHE A 106 7.75 0.35 9.74
CA PHE A 106 9.10 0.91 9.64
C PHE A 106 9.55 1.68 10.90
N GLY A 107 8.85 1.59 12.03
CA GLY A 107 9.30 2.15 13.32
C GLY A 107 9.03 3.64 13.54
N TRP A 108 8.29 4.30 12.65
CA TRP A 108 7.88 5.70 12.78
C TRP A 108 6.76 5.90 13.82
N GLY A 109 6.08 4.82 14.21
CA GLY A 109 5.08 4.79 15.27
C GLY A 109 3.63 4.73 14.78
N LYS A 110 2.69 4.47 15.71
CA LYS A 110 1.25 4.37 15.41
C LYS A 110 0.51 5.70 15.48
N LYS A 111 1.01 6.63 16.30
CA LYS A 111 0.36 7.89 16.62
C LYS A 111 1.14 9.04 16.01
N ASN A 112 0.42 10.13 15.70
CA ASN A 112 1.03 11.37 15.28
C ASN A 112 2.07 11.83 16.32
N PRO A 113 3.35 12.04 15.94
CA PRO A 113 4.38 12.51 16.86
C PRO A 113 4.18 13.98 17.29
N GLY A 114 3.29 14.71 16.62
CA GLY A 114 3.07 16.15 16.82
C GLY A 114 3.29 16.90 15.51
N ILE A 115 2.69 18.09 15.39
CA ILE A 115 2.74 18.92 14.17
C ILE A 115 3.37 20.28 14.42
N ASP A 116 3.76 20.58 15.66
CA ASP A 116 4.49 21.79 16.01
C ASP A 116 5.96 21.73 15.53
N ARG A 117 6.64 22.88 15.61
CA ARG A 117 8.01 23.03 15.10
C ARG A 117 9.00 22.04 15.72
N GLU A 118 8.90 21.77 17.02
CA GLU A 118 9.83 20.88 17.73
C GLU A 118 9.59 19.43 17.33
N SER A 119 8.33 19.02 17.23
CA SER A 119 7.93 17.70 16.76
C SER A 119 8.41 17.42 15.33
N VAL A 120 8.29 18.40 14.42
CA VAL A 120 8.77 18.26 13.04
C VAL A 120 10.29 18.18 12.99
N LYS A 121 11.01 19.05 13.73
CA LYS A 121 12.48 18.99 13.82
C LYS A 121 12.96 17.63 14.38
N SER A 122 12.31 17.12 15.41
CA SER A 122 12.60 15.80 15.98
C SER A 122 12.35 14.67 14.98
N PHE A 123 11.27 14.76 14.20
CA PHE A 123 11.01 13.78 13.14
C PHE A 123 12.10 13.81 12.06
N LEU A 124 12.51 15.00 11.60
CA LEU A 124 13.59 15.15 10.61
C LEU A 124 14.93 14.62 11.11
N ASP A 125 15.30 14.89 12.36
CA ASP A 125 16.50 14.31 12.99
C ASP A 125 16.48 12.77 12.98
N ARG A 126 15.31 12.17 13.21
CA ARG A 126 15.14 10.71 13.09
C ARG A 126 15.24 10.21 11.64
N VAL A 127 14.80 11.00 10.67
CA VAL A 127 14.94 10.69 9.22
C VAL A 127 16.41 10.61 8.83
N MET A 128 17.25 11.54 9.29
CA MET A 128 18.71 11.50 9.06
C MET A 128 19.38 10.23 9.61
N LYS A 129 18.88 9.71 10.73
CA LYS A 129 19.45 8.54 11.41
C LYS A 129 18.88 7.21 10.91
N ALA A 130 17.87 7.26 10.03
CA ALA A 130 17.17 6.07 9.56
C ALA A 130 18.05 5.23 8.63
N ARG A 131 17.78 3.94 8.58
CA ARG A 131 18.42 3.02 7.63
C ARG A 131 17.55 2.84 6.39
N GLU A 132 18.19 2.68 5.23
CA GLU A 132 17.48 2.26 4.03
C GLU A 132 17.07 0.78 4.13
N MET A 133 15.86 0.47 3.68
CA MET A 133 15.34 -0.90 3.56
C MET A 133 14.64 -1.03 2.22
N LYS A 134 14.92 -2.11 1.49
CA LYS A 134 14.18 -2.45 0.27
C LYS A 134 12.82 -3.04 0.64
N VAL A 135 11.81 -2.73 -0.15
CA VAL A 135 10.43 -3.20 0.07
C VAL A 135 9.81 -3.58 -1.25
N ASP A 136 9.22 -4.76 -1.31
CA ASP A 136 8.55 -5.29 -2.49
C ASP A 136 7.36 -4.42 -2.89
N SER A 137 7.22 -4.28 -4.20
CA SER A 137 6.18 -3.51 -4.87
C SER A 137 5.26 -4.48 -5.61
N TRP A 138 3.97 -4.43 -5.28
CA TRP A 138 2.99 -5.37 -5.80
C TRP A 138 2.08 -4.71 -6.82
N HIS A 139 1.99 -5.34 -7.98
CA HIS A 139 1.19 -4.87 -9.10
C HIS A 139 -0.13 -5.63 -9.16
N ILE A 140 -1.23 -4.90 -9.14
CA ILE A 140 -2.57 -5.44 -9.37
C ILE A 140 -3.00 -5.13 -10.80
N ILE A 141 -3.51 -6.14 -11.49
CA ILE A 141 -4.18 -6.01 -12.78
C ILE A 141 -5.58 -6.58 -12.64
N MET A 142 -6.58 -5.77 -12.93
CA MET A 142 -7.98 -6.17 -12.95
C MET A 142 -8.52 -6.07 -14.37
N ARG A 143 -9.12 -7.15 -14.86
CA ARG A 143 -9.76 -7.21 -16.18
C ARG A 143 -11.24 -7.52 -16.01
N MET A 144 -12.09 -6.77 -16.70
CA MET A 144 -13.53 -6.99 -16.73
C MET A 144 -14.08 -6.75 -18.13
N HIS A 145 -15.10 -7.51 -18.52
CA HIS A 145 -15.79 -7.32 -19.79
C HIS A 145 -16.41 -5.91 -19.87
N ALA A 146 -16.23 -5.22 -21.00
CA ALA A 146 -16.88 -3.97 -21.32
C ALA A 146 -18.35 -4.24 -21.66
N PRO A 147 -19.32 -3.49 -21.12
CA PRO A 147 -20.72 -3.68 -21.49
C PRO A 147 -20.94 -3.29 -22.98
N GLU A 148 -21.71 -4.10 -23.71
CA GLU A 148 -21.94 -3.96 -25.16
C GLU A 148 -22.73 -2.68 -25.53
N ASP A 149 -23.44 -2.07 -24.58
CA ASP A 149 -24.21 -0.82 -24.76
C ASP A 149 -23.69 0.31 -23.88
N CYS A 150 -22.73 1.11 -24.37
CA CYS A 150 -22.51 2.48 -23.89
C CYS A 150 -21.82 3.32 -24.98
N SER A 151 -22.63 4.05 -25.76
CA SER A 151 -22.19 5.18 -26.60
C SER A 151 -21.88 6.45 -25.79
N CYS A 152 -21.73 6.32 -24.48
CA CYS A 152 -21.45 7.37 -23.53
C CYS A 152 -20.20 6.95 -22.76
N ASP A 153 -19.37 7.92 -22.36
CA ASP A 153 -18.15 7.72 -21.58
C ASP A 153 -18.24 6.54 -20.61
N PRO A 154 -17.19 5.70 -20.51
CA PRO A 154 -17.25 4.42 -19.83
C PRO A 154 -17.82 4.63 -18.44
N ILE A 155 -18.88 3.88 -18.12
CA ILE A 155 -19.56 3.85 -16.82
C ILE A 155 -18.48 4.06 -15.75
N ALA A 156 -18.48 5.23 -15.14
CA ALA A 156 -17.55 5.53 -14.07
C ALA A 156 -17.85 4.51 -12.97
N LEU A 157 -17.03 3.46 -12.87
CA LEU A 157 -17.01 2.57 -11.71
C LEU A 157 -16.99 3.50 -10.50
N PRO A 158 -18.04 3.52 -9.67
CA PRO A 158 -18.13 4.50 -8.61
C PRO A 158 -16.92 4.34 -7.69
N GLU A 159 -16.03 5.35 -7.74
CA GLU A 159 -14.88 5.54 -6.86
C GLU A 159 -13.89 4.37 -6.78
N LEU A 160 -13.19 4.08 -7.88
CA LEU A 160 -11.96 3.28 -7.80
C LEU A 160 -10.90 3.99 -6.92
N PRO A 161 -10.00 3.23 -6.28
CA PRO A 161 -8.85 3.80 -5.57
C PRO A 161 -8.00 4.71 -6.47
N HIS A 162 -7.37 5.74 -5.90
CA HIS A 162 -6.48 6.65 -6.65
C HIS A 162 -5.26 5.94 -7.20
N SER A 163 -4.85 4.83 -6.57
CA SER A 163 -3.77 3.98 -7.00
C SER A 163 -4.17 2.98 -8.10
N LEU A 164 -5.44 2.94 -8.51
CA LEU A 164 -5.94 2.07 -9.59
C LEU A 164 -6.34 2.91 -10.80
N HIS A 165 -5.62 2.74 -11.91
CA HIS A 165 -5.78 3.52 -13.12
C HIS A 165 -6.34 2.66 -14.25
N MET A 166 -7.29 3.21 -15.01
CA MET A 166 -7.75 2.59 -16.24
C MET A 166 -6.61 2.61 -17.28
N PHE A 167 -6.28 1.45 -17.83
CA PHE A 167 -5.34 1.31 -18.91
C PHE A 167 -6.10 1.23 -20.24
N ARG A 168 -6.18 2.34 -20.97
CA ARG A 168 -6.66 2.37 -22.36
C ARG A 168 -5.51 1.99 -23.28
N ARG A 169 -5.61 0.85 -23.97
CA ARG A 169 -4.55 0.30 -24.83
C ARG A 169 -4.24 1.24 -26.00
N VAL A 170 -2.97 1.29 -26.39
CA VAL A 170 -2.49 1.73 -27.72
C VAL A 170 -1.54 0.65 -28.27
N SER A 171 -2.08 -0.49 -28.74
CA SER A 171 -1.70 -1.19 -29.98
C SER A 171 -2.53 -2.50 -30.13
N PRO A 172 -2.97 -2.88 -31.35
CA PRO A 172 -3.77 -4.09 -31.58
C PRO A 172 -2.98 -5.41 -31.54
N THR A 173 -1.65 -5.39 -31.47
CA THR A 173 -0.79 -6.56 -31.76
C THR A 173 -0.43 -7.44 -30.56
N ASN A 174 -0.98 -7.18 -29.37
CA ASN A 174 -0.64 -7.95 -28.17
C ASN A 174 -1.50 -9.23 -28.05
N VAL A 175 -0.87 -10.40 -27.91
CA VAL A 175 -1.53 -11.72 -27.78
C VAL A 175 -2.38 -11.83 -26.49
N LEU A 176 -2.14 -10.96 -25.50
CA LEU A 176 -2.95 -10.82 -24.28
C LEU A 176 -4.07 -9.77 -24.42
N ASN A 177 -4.36 -9.34 -25.65
CA ASN A 177 -5.49 -8.47 -25.94
C ASN A 177 -6.77 -9.29 -25.92
N MET A 178 -7.46 -9.24 -24.78
CA MET A 178 -8.86 -9.62 -24.73
C MET A 178 -9.64 -8.45 -25.33
N GLU A 179 -9.99 -8.58 -26.61
CA GLU A 179 -11.02 -7.75 -27.24
C GLU A 179 -12.23 -7.72 -26.29
N ASP A 180 -12.83 -6.53 -26.11
CA ASP A 180 -13.97 -6.26 -25.22
C ASP A 180 -13.72 -6.28 -23.70
N TYR A 181 -12.48 -6.12 -23.22
CA TYR A 181 -12.19 -5.98 -21.78
C TYR A 181 -11.61 -4.62 -21.38
N HIS A 182 -12.16 -4.03 -20.32
CA HIS A 182 -11.50 -2.93 -19.59
C HIS A 182 -10.42 -3.50 -18.67
N THR A 183 -9.22 -2.93 -18.76
CA THR A 183 -8.09 -3.26 -17.89
C THR A 183 -7.79 -2.11 -16.95
N PHE A 184 -7.66 -2.42 -15.67
CA PHE A 184 -7.21 -1.50 -14.63
C PHE A 184 -5.91 -2.02 -14.05
N ARG A 185 -4.99 -1.11 -13.73
CA ARG A 185 -3.69 -1.43 -13.15
C ARG A 185 -3.37 -0.52 -12.00
N GLY A 186 -2.64 -1.01 -11.01
CA GLY A 186 -2.32 -0.24 -9.82
C GLY A 186 -1.23 -0.87 -8.96
N GLY A 187 -0.65 -0.07 -8.07
CA GLY A 187 0.42 -0.51 -7.17
C GLY A 187 -0.01 -0.48 -5.71
N PHE A 188 0.48 -1.41 -4.92
CA PHE A 188 0.32 -1.39 -3.47
C PHE A 188 1.58 -1.87 -2.73
N TRP A 189 1.77 -1.34 -1.51
CA TRP A 189 2.94 -1.58 -0.66
C TRP A 189 2.58 -2.07 0.74
N ASN A 190 1.29 -2.11 1.09
CA ASN A 190 0.85 -2.54 2.40
C ASN A 190 0.06 -3.84 2.32
N TYR A 191 -1.16 -3.81 1.77
CA TYR A 191 -1.94 -5.02 1.54
C TYR A 191 -3.10 -4.79 0.57
N PHE A 192 -3.53 -5.90 -0.02
CA PHE A 192 -4.83 -6.04 -0.68
C PHE A 192 -5.76 -6.91 0.16
N SER A 193 -7.02 -6.55 0.30
CA SER A 193 -8.03 -7.41 0.93
C SER A 193 -9.34 -7.46 0.16
N MET A 194 -10.03 -8.60 0.28
CA MET A 194 -11.34 -8.82 -0.33
C MET A 194 -12.27 -9.52 0.64
N GLY A 195 -13.54 -9.13 0.57
CA GLY A 195 -14.63 -9.69 1.35
C GLY A 195 -14.91 -8.83 2.58
N MET A 196 -15.06 -9.52 3.70
CA MET A 196 -15.68 -8.94 4.90
C MET A 196 -14.88 -7.77 5.51
N ASP A 197 -13.54 -7.85 5.56
CA ASP A 197 -12.68 -6.73 5.99
C ASP A 197 -12.89 -5.47 5.12
N ALA A 198 -12.86 -5.66 3.81
CA ALA A 198 -13.04 -4.58 2.85
C ALA A 198 -14.44 -3.95 2.94
N GLN A 199 -15.47 -4.74 3.26
CA GLN A 199 -16.84 -4.26 3.48
C GLN A 199 -16.95 -3.29 4.66
N VAL A 200 -16.33 -3.62 5.79
CA VAL A 200 -16.30 -2.72 6.97
C VAL A 200 -15.52 -1.46 6.64
N SER A 201 -14.39 -1.59 5.94
CA SER A 201 -13.62 -0.44 5.48
C SER A 201 -14.43 0.46 4.54
N TYR A 202 -15.19 -0.12 3.60
CA TYR A 202 -16.03 0.63 2.68
C TYR A 202 -17.11 1.43 3.41
N ALA A 203 -17.79 0.82 4.39
CA ALA A 203 -18.79 1.52 5.19
C ALA A 203 -18.19 2.64 6.04
N PHE A 204 -17.03 2.41 6.66
CA PHE A 204 -16.31 3.45 7.40
C PHE A 204 -15.90 4.62 6.49
N HIS A 205 -15.39 4.31 5.29
CA HIS A 205 -15.01 5.31 4.30
C HIS A 205 -16.21 6.13 3.82
N SER A 206 -17.32 5.46 3.54
CA SER A 206 -18.58 6.09 3.11
C SER A 206 -19.13 7.03 4.20
N GLU A 207 -19.19 6.58 5.46
CA GLU A 207 -19.61 7.42 6.59
C GLU A 207 -18.66 8.61 6.77
N ARG A 208 -17.35 8.42 6.59
CA ARG A 208 -16.36 9.50 6.69
C ARG A 208 -16.49 10.53 5.56
N LYS A 209 -16.87 10.11 4.36
CA LYS A 209 -17.16 11.03 3.25
C LYS A 209 -18.44 11.83 3.50
N LEU A 210 -19.48 11.19 4.04
CA LEU A 210 -20.76 11.85 4.34
C LEU A 210 -20.69 12.77 5.56
N HIS A 211 -19.90 12.42 6.56
CA HIS A 211 -19.84 13.10 7.86
C HIS A 211 -18.42 13.39 8.32
N PRO A 212 -17.59 14.13 7.54
CA PRO A 212 -16.19 14.37 7.86
C PRO A 212 -15.97 15.03 9.23
N GLU A 213 -16.94 15.79 9.73
CA GLU A 213 -16.92 16.44 11.04
C GLU A 213 -16.83 15.47 12.22
N LYS A 214 -17.31 14.22 12.05
CA LYS A 214 -17.22 13.16 13.07
C LYS A 214 -15.85 12.51 13.14
N PHE A 215 -14.99 12.70 12.11
CA PHE A 215 -13.74 11.94 11.94
C PHE A 215 -12.47 12.76 12.19
N LYS A 216 -12.49 13.64 13.21
CA LYS A 216 -11.39 14.57 13.52
C LYS A 216 -10.27 13.95 14.35
N ASN A 217 -10.53 12.87 15.08
CA ASN A 217 -9.60 12.34 16.08
C ASN A 217 -9.24 10.88 15.80
N GLN A 218 -7.95 10.53 15.83
CA GLN A 218 -7.46 9.17 15.54
C GLN A 218 -8.16 8.11 16.40
N LEU A 219 -8.25 8.32 17.72
CA LEU A 219 -8.89 7.38 18.65
C LEU A 219 -10.40 7.26 18.42
N GLY A 220 -11.07 8.38 18.13
CA GLY A 220 -12.49 8.39 17.80
C GLY A 220 -12.77 7.59 16.52
N ASN A 221 -11.93 7.80 15.50
CA ASN A 221 -12.02 7.08 14.23
C ASN A 221 -11.83 5.58 14.40
N GLN A 222 -10.83 5.16 15.21
CA GLN A 222 -10.62 3.75 15.53
C GLN A 222 -11.82 3.12 16.25
N ARG A 223 -12.44 3.84 17.19
CA ARG A 223 -13.67 3.40 17.86
C ARG A 223 -14.84 3.27 16.91
N THR A 224 -15.04 4.23 16.01
CA THR A 224 -16.10 4.18 14.99
C THR A 224 -15.90 3.00 14.04
N TYR A 225 -14.66 2.74 13.61
CA TYR A 225 -14.31 1.59 12.78
C TYR A 225 -14.67 0.26 13.48
N LEU A 226 -14.29 0.13 14.75
CA LEU A 226 -14.64 -1.04 15.56
C LEU A 226 -16.16 -1.19 15.72
N LYS A 227 -16.88 -0.09 16.00
CA LYS A 227 -18.34 -0.08 16.13
C LYS A 227 -19.01 -0.54 14.83
N LEU A 228 -18.57 -0.07 13.68
CA LEU A 228 -19.10 -0.49 12.38
C LEU A 228 -18.86 -1.98 12.12
N GLY A 229 -17.67 -2.49 12.47
CA GLY A 229 -17.39 -3.92 12.47
C GLY A 229 -18.38 -4.70 13.35
N CYS A 230 -18.74 -4.17 14.52
CA CYS A 230 -19.73 -4.78 15.41
C CYS A 230 -21.17 -4.74 14.88
N THR A 231 -21.61 -3.61 14.33
CA THR A 231 -23.01 -3.37 13.94
C THR A 231 -23.40 -4.03 12.62
N GLN A 232 -22.47 -4.38 11.74
CA GLN A 232 -22.77 -5.11 10.49
C GLN A 232 -23.07 -6.60 10.71
N GLY A 233 -23.63 -6.97 11.88
CA GLY A 233 -24.02 -8.35 12.21
C GLY A 233 -22.84 -9.31 12.42
N TRP A 234 -21.63 -8.78 12.59
CA TRP A 234 -20.43 -9.61 12.59
C TRP A 234 -20.15 -10.29 13.95
N PHE A 235 -20.68 -9.74 15.04
CA PHE A 235 -20.54 -10.33 16.38
C PHE A 235 -21.80 -11.08 16.85
N CYS A 236 -22.94 -10.88 16.17
CA CYS A 236 -24.24 -11.47 16.53
C CYS A 236 -24.74 -12.37 15.38
N THR A 237 -24.38 -13.65 15.40
CA THR A 237 -24.55 -14.57 14.26
C THR A 237 -25.96 -15.14 14.02
N SER A 238 -27.04 -14.68 14.68
CA SER A 238 -28.29 -15.48 14.65
C SER A 238 -29.62 -14.82 14.26
N LEU A 239 -29.78 -13.50 14.04
CA LEU A 239 -31.16 -12.97 13.96
C LEU A 239 -31.55 -12.03 12.80
N CYS A 240 -30.64 -11.50 11.97
CA CYS A 240 -31.06 -10.64 10.84
C CYS A 240 -30.17 -10.79 9.59
N HIS A 241 -30.50 -11.79 8.75
CA HIS A 241 -30.31 -11.96 7.29
C HIS A 241 -28.97 -11.63 6.53
N PRO A 242 -28.75 -12.28 5.35
CA PRO A 242 -27.47 -12.89 4.92
C PRO A 242 -26.74 -12.12 3.80
N THR A 243 -25.52 -12.57 3.38
CA THR A 243 -24.94 -12.52 2.00
C THR A 243 -23.41 -12.38 1.86
N SER A 244 -22.56 -12.43 2.91
CA SER A 244 -21.14 -12.69 2.64
C SER A 244 -20.99 -14.16 2.24
N ARG A 245 -21.16 -14.44 0.94
CA ARG A 245 -20.70 -15.69 0.35
C ARG A 245 -19.23 -15.84 0.69
N ASN A 246 -18.83 -17.05 1.07
CA ASN A 246 -17.43 -17.29 1.40
C ASN A 246 -16.57 -17.09 0.14
N ILE A 247 -15.28 -16.83 0.34
CA ILE A 247 -14.36 -16.51 -0.76
C ILE A 247 -14.36 -17.62 -1.83
N ALA A 248 -14.45 -18.89 -1.41
CA ALA A 248 -14.49 -20.05 -2.30
C ALA A 248 -15.78 -20.17 -3.14
N GLN A 249 -16.85 -19.48 -2.77
CA GLN A 249 -18.08 -19.36 -3.56
C GLN A 249 -18.05 -18.16 -4.52
N LEU A 250 -17.23 -17.16 -4.23
CA LEU A 250 -17.11 -15.94 -5.03
C LEU A 250 -16.13 -16.12 -6.19
N ALA A 251 -15.00 -16.77 -5.94
CA ALA A 251 -13.93 -16.89 -6.92
C ALA A 251 -13.14 -18.19 -6.78
N GLU A 252 -12.64 -18.67 -7.92
CA GLU A 252 -11.52 -19.59 -7.94
C GLU A 252 -10.23 -18.79 -7.70
N VAL A 253 -9.43 -19.24 -6.73
CA VAL A 253 -8.17 -18.61 -6.38
C VAL A 253 -7.01 -19.51 -6.77
N LYS A 254 -6.10 -18.97 -7.57
CA LYS A 254 -4.86 -19.65 -8.00
C LYS A 254 -3.68 -18.88 -7.47
N ILE A 255 -2.61 -19.57 -7.10
CA ILE A 255 -1.37 -18.97 -6.62
C ILE A 255 -0.18 -19.55 -7.37
N MET A 256 0.92 -18.81 -7.39
CA MET A 256 2.20 -19.24 -7.94
C MET A 256 3.24 -19.23 -6.82
N LYS A 257 3.54 -20.41 -6.27
CA LYS A 257 4.60 -20.57 -5.25
C LYS A 257 5.98 -20.73 -5.88
N LYS A 258 6.04 -21.37 -7.05
CA LYS A 258 7.25 -21.60 -7.85
C LYS A 258 7.06 -20.94 -9.20
N HIS A 259 8.12 -20.38 -9.76
CA HIS A 259 8.09 -19.71 -11.06
C HIS A 259 7.45 -20.61 -12.13
N GLY A 260 6.49 -20.05 -12.87
CA GLY A 260 5.83 -20.69 -14.00
C GLY A 260 4.69 -21.68 -13.69
N GLN A 261 4.44 -22.04 -12.42
CA GLN A 261 3.41 -23.04 -12.07
C GLN A 261 2.28 -22.45 -11.23
N TRP A 262 1.09 -22.36 -11.84
CA TRP A 262 -0.14 -22.01 -11.13
C TRP A 262 -0.73 -23.24 -10.45
N GLU A 263 -1.03 -23.12 -9.16
CA GLU A 263 -1.77 -24.12 -8.38
C GLU A 263 -3.06 -23.52 -7.83
N LYS A 264 -4.11 -24.34 -7.72
CA LYS A 264 -5.36 -23.92 -7.09
C LYS A 264 -5.17 -23.82 -5.58
N LEU A 265 -5.44 -22.64 -5.01
CA LEU A 265 -5.40 -22.43 -3.57
C LEU A 265 -6.65 -23.04 -2.91
N HIS A 266 -6.44 -23.96 -1.98
CA HIS A 266 -7.54 -24.48 -1.17
C HIS A 266 -7.98 -23.45 -0.13
N ILE A 267 -9.19 -22.91 -0.28
CA ILE A 267 -9.80 -21.97 0.67
C ILE A 267 -10.93 -22.68 1.42
N PRO A 268 -10.84 -22.83 2.76
CA PRO A 268 -11.93 -23.40 3.54
C PRO A 268 -13.21 -22.57 3.40
N ARG A 269 -14.37 -23.25 3.27
CA ARG A 269 -15.69 -22.59 3.12
C ARG A 269 -16.07 -21.66 4.28
N SER A 270 -15.38 -21.74 5.41
CA SER A 270 -15.55 -20.82 6.53
C SER A 270 -14.92 -19.44 6.29
N ILE A 271 -14.00 -19.30 5.33
CA ILE A 271 -13.27 -18.04 5.09
C ILE A 271 -14.15 -17.05 4.31
N ARG A 272 -14.42 -15.90 4.92
CA ARG A 272 -15.25 -14.81 4.35
C ARG A 272 -14.44 -13.57 3.99
N SER A 273 -13.18 -13.52 4.38
CA SER A 273 -12.25 -12.46 4.02
C SER A 273 -10.89 -13.05 3.71
N ILE A 274 -10.25 -12.56 2.66
CA ILE A 274 -8.86 -12.89 2.32
C ILE A 274 -8.04 -11.60 2.30
N VAL A 275 -6.82 -11.66 2.83
CA VAL A 275 -5.88 -10.54 2.92
C VAL A 275 -4.54 -11.02 2.37
N CYS A 276 -4.00 -10.30 1.40
CA CYS A 276 -2.67 -10.49 0.82
C CYS A 276 -1.78 -9.37 1.37
N LEU A 277 -0.85 -9.73 2.25
CA LEU A 277 -0.02 -8.78 2.98
C LEU A 277 1.36 -8.68 2.33
N ASN A 278 1.87 -7.46 2.25
CA ASN A 278 3.28 -7.16 1.94
C ASN A 278 4.08 -6.76 3.19
N LEU A 279 3.38 -6.31 4.24
CA LEU A 279 3.99 -5.82 5.47
C LEU A 279 3.58 -6.71 6.66
N PRO A 280 4.44 -6.82 7.69
CA PRO A 280 4.17 -7.66 8.87
C PRO A 280 3.06 -7.11 9.77
N SER A 281 2.43 -5.99 9.39
CA SER A 281 1.38 -5.37 10.17
C SER A 281 0.11 -5.15 9.35
N PHE A 282 -1.02 -5.06 10.04
CA PHE A 282 -2.34 -4.88 9.47
C PHE A 282 -3.21 -4.04 10.43
N SER A 283 -4.09 -3.22 9.87
CA SER A 283 -5.15 -2.48 10.59
C SER A 283 -4.75 -1.95 11.99
N GLY A 284 -3.87 -0.96 12.05
CA GLY A 284 -3.43 -0.36 13.32
C GLY A 284 -2.32 -1.14 14.04
N GLY A 285 -1.59 -1.96 13.30
CA GLY A 285 -0.39 -2.63 13.79
C GLY A 285 -0.62 -4.00 14.42
N LEU A 286 -1.66 -4.71 13.98
CA LEU A 286 -1.91 -6.12 14.31
C LEU A 286 -1.09 -7.03 13.39
N ASN A 287 -0.77 -8.26 13.82
CA ASN A 287 0.00 -9.20 13.01
C ASN A 287 -0.86 -10.41 12.59
N PRO A 288 -1.52 -10.36 11.43
CA PRO A 288 -2.40 -11.43 10.95
C PRO A 288 -1.64 -12.67 10.49
N TRP A 289 -0.37 -12.55 10.10
CA TRP A 289 0.46 -13.70 9.73
C TRP A 289 0.97 -14.44 10.97
N GLY A 290 1.35 -13.71 12.02
CA GLY A 290 1.99 -14.26 13.22
C GLY A 290 3.34 -14.92 12.90
N THR A 291 3.69 -15.96 13.67
CA THR A 291 4.92 -16.73 13.47
C THR A 291 4.56 -18.17 13.08
N PRO A 292 4.82 -18.60 11.83
CA PRO A 292 4.59 -19.98 11.42
C PRO A 292 5.41 -20.96 12.27
N SER A 293 4.80 -22.10 12.64
CA SER A 293 5.48 -23.11 13.44
C SER A 293 5.94 -24.29 12.58
N ARG A 294 7.26 -24.51 12.47
CA ARG A 294 7.84 -25.67 11.77
C ARG A 294 7.34 -27.04 12.28
N ARG A 295 6.75 -27.08 13.48
CA ARG A 295 6.16 -28.29 14.08
C ARG A 295 4.81 -28.66 13.46
N LYS A 296 4.06 -27.69 12.91
CA LYS A 296 2.76 -27.94 12.29
C LYS A 296 2.96 -28.30 10.81
N LYS A 297 2.41 -29.43 10.38
CA LYS A 297 2.53 -29.89 8.98
C LYS A 297 2.05 -28.84 7.96
N GLN A 298 1.00 -28.09 8.30
CA GLN A 298 0.42 -27.02 7.47
C GLN A 298 1.31 -25.78 7.34
N ASP A 299 2.22 -25.55 8.30
CA ASP A 299 3.11 -24.38 8.35
C ASP A 299 4.54 -24.73 7.86
N ARG A 300 4.80 -25.98 7.46
CA ARG A 300 6.17 -26.45 7.14
C ARG A 300 6.82 -25.67 6.00
N ASP A 301 6.03 -25.28 5.02
CA ASP A 301 6.49 -24.58 3.82
C ASP A 301 6.37 -23.05 3.97
N LEU A 302 5.96 -22.56 5.15
CA LEU A 302 5.76 -21.13 5.42
C LEU A 302 6.97 -20.54 6.14
N THR A 303 7.36 -19.35 5.72
CA THR A 303 8.46 -18.57 6.30
C THR A 303 7.94 -17.44 7.18
N PRO A 304 8.78 -16.91 8.08
CA PRO A 304 8.53 -15.59 8.67
C PRO A 304 8.33 -14.54 7.56
N PRO A 305 7.55 -13.47 7.82
CA PRO A 305 7.28 -12.45 6.82
C PRO A 305 8.52 -11.56 6.64
N PHE A 306 8.92 -11.34 5.40
CA PHE A 306 9.96 -10.39 5.01
C PHE A 306 9.35 -9.37 4.06
N VAL A 307 9.92 -8.16 4.02
CA VAL A 307 9.38 -7.10 3.16
C VAL A 307 10.03 -7.08 1.77
N ASP A 308 11.01 -7.94 1.52
CA ASP A 308 11.88 -7.92 0.33
C ASP A 308 12.22 -9.34 -0.22
N ASP A 309 11.38 -10.34 0.07
CA ASP A 309 11.57 -11.74 -0.35
C ASP A 309 10.75 -12.14 -1.60
N GLY A 310 9.96 -11.22 -2.13
CA GLY A 310 9.10 -11.41 -3.29
C GLY A 310 7.86 -12.27 -3.01
N LEU A 311 7.45 -12.45 -1.74
CA LEU A 311 6.30 -13.27 -1.36
C LEU A 311 5.18 -12.42 -0.73
N LEU A 312 3.92 -12.74 -1.05
CA LEU A 312 2.76 -12.25 -0.31
C LEU A 312 2.36 -13.24 0.76
N GLU A 313 2.13 -12.78 1.99
CA GLU A 313 1.43 -13.57 3.00
C GLU A 313 -0.08 -13.54 2.76
N ILE A 314 -0.67 -14.71 2.45
CA ILE A 314 -2.09 -14.85 2.18
C ILE A 314 -2.78 -15.41 3.42
N VAL A 315 -3.65 -14.59 4.03
CA VAL A 315 -4.35 -14.90 5.28
C VAL A 315 -5.86 -14.86 5.07
N GLY A 316 -6.58 -15.81 5.66
CA GLY A 316 -8.04 -15.88 5.67
C GLY A 316 -8.65 -15.58 7.05
N PHE A 317 -9.76 -14.84 7.06
CA PHE A 317 -10.61 -14.64 8.24
C PHE A 317 -12.00 -15.23 8.03
N LYS A 318 -12.56 -15.76 9.13
CA LYS A 318 -13.88 -16.41 9.14
C LYS A 318 -14.93 -15.39 9.48
N ASP A 319 -14.66 -14.66 10.55
CA ASP A 319 -15.48 -13.60 11.05
C ASP A 319 -14.69 -12.58 11.90
N ALA A 320 -15.36 -11.64 12.55
CA ALA A 320 -14.78 -10.55 13.32
C ALA A 320 -14.36 -11.05 14.68
N TRP A 321 -14.99 -12.11 15.20
CA TRP A 321 -14.47 -12.87 16.33
C TRP A 321 -13.09 -13.46 16.00
N HIS A 322 -12.93 -14.06 14.82
CA HIS A 322 -11.63 -14.50 14.33
C HIS A 322 -10.69 -13.31 14.07
N GLY A 323 -11.20 -12.14 13.67
CA GLY A 323 -10.41 -10.90 13.61
C GLY A 323 -9.91 -10.41 14.99
N LEU A 324 -10.71 -10.57 16.05
CA LEU A 324 -10.29 -10.22 17.42
C LEU A 324 -9.18 -11.11 17.96
N VAL A 325 -8.95 -12.30 17.38
CA VAL A 325 -7.82 -13.16 17.77
C VAL A 325 -6.50 -12.39 17.67
N LEU A 326 -6.40 -11.44 16.74
CA LEU A 326 -5.21 -10.62 16.53
C LEU A 326 -4.87 -9.70 17.72
N LEU A 327 -5.81 -9.49 18.64
CA LEU A 327 -5.58 -8.77 19.91
C LEU A 327 -4.94 -9.65 20.99
N THR A 328 -4.98 -10.98 20.82
CA THR A 328 -4.39 -11.91 21.77
C THR A 328 -2.90 -12.14 21.46
N PRO A 329 -2.04 -12.34 22.47
CA PRO A 329 -0.63 -12.67 22.23
C PRO A 329 -0.49 -13.93 21.35
N GLY A 330 0.15 -13.78 20.19
CA GLY A 330 0.35 -14.88 19.24
C GLY A 330 -0.87 -15.25 18.41
N GLY A 331 -1.99 -14.53 18.55
CA GLY A 331 -3.16 -14.72 17.70
C GLY A 331 -2.90 -14.29 16.27
N HIS A 332 -3.34 -15.11 15.32
CA HIS A 332 -3.11 -14.92 13.89
C HIS A 332 -4.32 -15.43 13.10
N GLY A 333 -4.47 -14.97 11.86
CA GLY A 333 -5.50 -15.47 10.96
C GLY A 333 -5.20 -16.87 10.44
N THR A 334 -6.07 -17.43 9.59
CA THR A 334 -5.79 -18.71 8.94
C THR A 334 -4.76 -18.50 7.84
N ARG A 335 -3.54 -19.00 7.99
CA ARG A 335 -2.51 -18.95 6.94
C ARG A 335 -2.93 -19.85 5.78
N LEU A 336 -3.07 -19.28 4.58
CA LEU A 336 -3.49 -20.01 3.39
C LEU A 336 -2.29 -20.35 2.51
N ALA A 337 -1.39 -19.40 2.28
CA ALA A 337 -0.17 -19.59 1.50
C ALA A 337 0.80 -18.40 1.64
N GLN A 338 2.04 -18.60 1.20
CA GLN A 338 2.92 -17.54 0.68
C GLN A 338 3.11 -17.76 -0.82
N ALA A 339 3.10 -16.70 -1.63
CA ALA A 339 3.19 -16.83 -3.09
C ALA A 339 3.75 -15.58 -3.79
N HIS A 340 4.38 -15.79 -4.95
CA HIS A 340 4.88 -14.72 -5.83
C HIS A 340 3.80 -14.07 -6.69
N ARG A 341 2.70 -14.82 -6.95
CA ARG A 341 1.52 -14.32 -7.68
C ARG A 341 0.25 -14.94 -7.11
N ILE A 342 -0.83 -14.19 -7.15
CA ILE A 342 -2.19 -14.66 -6.81
C ILE A 342 -3.17 -14.16 -7.85
N LYS A 343 -4.14 -15.00 -8.20
CA LYS A 343 -5.17 -14.73 -9.20
C LYS A 343 -6.53 -15.12 -8.68
N PHE A 344 -7.48 -14.21 -8.78
CA PHE A 344 -8.90 -14.39 -8.47
C PHE A 344 -9.67 -14.39 -9.78
N GLU A 345 -10.32 -15.52 -10.08
CA GLU A 345 -11.24 -15.68 -11.21
C GLU A 345 -12.66 -15.77 -10.64
N PHE A 346 -13.44 -14.69 -10.77
CA PHE A 346 -14.77 -14.62 -10.17
C PHE A 346 -15.78 -15.47 -10.94
N HIS A 347 -16.63 -16.18 -10.18
CA HIS A 347 -17.66 -17.02 -10.76
C HIS A 347 -18.86 -16.18 -11.23
N LYS A 348 -19.39 -16.52 -12.42
CA LYS A 348 -20.62 -15.93 -12.96
C LYS A 348 -21.79 -16.08 -11.99
N GLY A 349 -22.53 -15.01 -11.76
CA GLY A 349 -23.72 -15.01 -10.90
C GLY A 349 -23.43 -15.29 -9.42
N ALA A 350 -22.16 -15.21 -9.00
CA ALA A 350 -21.79 -15.47 -7.61
C ALA A 350 -22.25 -14.35 -6.67
N ALA A 351 -22.19 -13.10 -7.09
CA ALA A 351 -22.82 -11.98 -6.38
C ALA A 351 -22.92 -10.81 -7.35
N ASP A 352 -23.66 -9.76 -6.99
CA ASP A 352 -23.66 -8.51 -7.75
C ASP A 352 -22.31 -7.78 -7.65
N HIS A 353 -21.65 -7.88 -6.49
CA HIS A 353 -20.41 -7.20 -6.21
C HIS A 353 -19.57 -7.92 -5.15
N ALA A 354 -18.28 -7.59 -5.12
CA ALA A 354 -17.37 -7.88 -4.03
C ALA A 354 -16.85 -6.57 -3.43
N TYR A 355 -16.63 -6.54 -2.13
CA TYR A 355 -15.89 -5.43 -1.51
C TYR A 355 -14.40 -5.74 -1.58
N MET A 356 -13.62 -4.77 -2.04
CA MET A 356 -12.17 -4.85 -2.15
C MET A 356 -11.52 -3.64 -1.50
N ARG A 357 -10.26 -3.78 -1.12
CA ARG A 357 -9.47 -2.73 -0.48
C ARG A 357 -8.01 -2.87 -0.85
N MET A 358 -7.38 -1.75 -1.14
CA MET A 358 -5.97 -1.66 -1.48
C MET A 358 -5.36 -0.48 -0.73
N ASP A 359 -4.35 -0.76 0.10
CA ASP A 359 -3.60 0.25 0.89
C ASP A 359 -4.44 1.27 1.67
N GLY A 360 -5.64 0.86 2.10
CA GLY A 360 -6.54 1.71 2.88
C GLY A 360 -7.66 2.37 2.08
N GLU A 361 -7.69 2.19 0.76
CA GLU A 361 -8.73 2.70 -0.15
C GLU A 361 -9.70 1.55 -0.54
N PRO A 362 -10.91 1.50 0.04
CA PRO A 362 -11.89 0.47 -0.27
C PRO A 362 -12.80 0.87 -1.44
N TRP A 363 -13.25 -0.10 -2.22
CA TRP A 363 -14.25 0.09 -3.28
C TRP A 363 -15.21 -1.10 -3.37
N LYS A 364 -16.33 -0.87 -4.05
CA LYS A 364 -17.35 -1.88 -4.33
C LYS A 364 -17.20 -2.33 -5.78
N GLN A 365 -16.62 -3.51 -5.98
CA GLN A 365 -16.30 -4.06 -7.29
C GLN A 365 -17.48 -4.84 -7.88
N PRO A 366 -18.09 -4.40 -9.00
CA PRO A 366 -19.07 -5.21 -9.73
C PRO A 366 -18.49 -6.57 -10.16
N LEU A 367 -19.30 -7.62 -10.06
CA LEU A 367 -18.96 -8.98 -10.44
C LEU A 367 -19.73 -9.43 -11.69
N PRO A 368 -19.27 -10.48 -12.39
CA PRO A 368 -19.86 -10.86 -13.67
C PRO A 368 -21.27 -11.42 -13.50
N ARG A 369 -22.24 -10.81 -14.19
CA ARG A 369 -23.63 -11.28 -14.30
C ARG A 369 -23.81 -12.25 -15.47
N ASP A 370 -23.14 -11.96 -16.58
CA ASP A 370 -23.22 -12.71 -17.84
C ASP A 370 -21.97 -13.57 -18.05
N ASP A 371 -21.70 -14.03 -19.28
CA ASP A 371 -20.53 -14.87 -19.60
C ASP A 371 -19.19 -14.11 -19.54
N GLY A 372 -19.24 -12.80 -19.30
CA GLY A 372 -18.07 -11.98 -19.02
C GLY A 372 -17.29 -12.48 -17.80
N LYS A 373 -15.98 -12.23 -17.78
CA LYS A 373 -15.11 -12.59 -16.66
C LYS A 373 -14.67 -11.34 -15.92
N VAL A 374 -14.56 -11.44 -14.60
CA VAL A 374 -13.77 -10.50 -13.80
C VAL A 374 -12.57 -11.28 -13.27
N ILE A 375 -11.38 -10.78 -13.56
CA ILE A 375 -10.12 -11.40 -13.16
C ILE A 375 -9.29 -10.35 -12.43
N VAL A 376 -8.81 -10.68 -11.24
CA VAL A 376 -7.85 -9.86 -10.49
C VAL A 376 -6.58 -10.66 -10.33
N GLU A 377 -5.47 -10.16 -10.85
CA GLU A 377 -4.15 -10.76 -10.73
C GLU A 377 -3.23 -9.82 -9.95
N ILE A 378 -2.52 -10.35 -8.96
CA ILE A 378 -1.51 -9.63 -8.20
C ILE A 378 -0.17 -10.34 -8.42
N SER A 379 0.87 -9.57 -8.73
CA SER A 379 2.22 -10.08 -8.96
C SER A 379 3.27 -9.12 -8.42
N HIS A 380 4.42 -9.67 -8.01
CA HIS A 380 5.62 -8.88 -7.72
C HIS A 380 6.06 -8.09 -8.97
N ARG A 381 6.58 -6.88 -8.76
CA ARG A 381 7.05 -6.01 -9.85
C ARG A 381 8.38 -5.28 -9.58
N GLY A 382 9.01 -5.56 -8.45
CA GLY A 382 10.27 -4.92 -8.07
C GLY A 382 10.21 -4.40 -6.65
N GLN A 383 11.13 -3.48 -6.34
CA GLN A 383 11.35 -2.99 -4.99
C GLN A 383 11.54 -1.47 -4.99
N ILE A 384 11.10 -0.85 -3.89
CA ILE A 384 11.39 0.55 -3.59
C ILE A 384 12.26 0.64 -2.34
N LYS A 385 12.83 1.80 -2.08
CA LYS A 385 13.55 2.09 -0.85
C LYS A 385 12.65 2.82 0.15
N MET A 386 12.54 2.29 1.35
CA MET A 386 11.88 2.91 2.49
C MET A 386 12.91 3.21 3.59
N LEU A 387 12.71 4.29 4.33
CA LEU A 387 13.49 4.57 5.52
C LEU A 387 12.86 3.88 6.73
N ALA A 388 13.66 3.03 7.38
CA ALA A 388 13.32 2.40 8.65
C ALA A 388 13.93 3.20 9.80
N ALA A 389 13.08 3.63 10.73
CA ALA A 389 13.52 4.35 11.92
C ALA A 389 14.50 3.49 12.74
N PRO A 390 15.45 4.11 13.47
CA PRO A 390 16.45 3.39 14.25
C PRO A 390 15.84 2.42 15.28
N ASP A 391 14.68 2.78 15.83
CA ASP A 391 14.02 2.06 16.90
C ASP A 391 12.66 1.53 16.47
N ASN A 392 12.23 0.41 17.07
CA ASN A 392 10.89 -0.16 16.94
C ASN A 392 10.45 -0.53 15.51
N CYS A 393 11.38 -0.67 14.58
CA CYS A 393 11.11 -1.24 13.26
C CYS A 393 10.75 -2.73 13.41
N ILE A 394 9.59 -3.13 12.91
CA ILE A 394 9.14 -4.54 12.93
C ILE A 394 9.26 -5.21 11.56
N ALA A 395 9.43 -4.42 10.50
CA ALA A 395 9.80 -4.92 9.18
C ALA A 395 11.18 -5.59 9.24
N LYS A 396 11.32 -6.70 8.52
CA LYS A 396 12.56 -7.47 8.45
C LYS A 396 12.92 -7.65 6.99
N SER A 397 14.19 -7.41 6.68
CA SER A 397 14.76 -7.79 5.39
C SER A 397 15.30 -9.21 5.45
N ILE A 398 15.26 -9.93 4.34
CA ILE A 398 15.91 -11.24 4.19
C ILE A 398 17.43 -11.14 4.46
N GLN A 399 18.04 -10.00 4.18
CA GLN A 399 19.46 -9.71 4.40
C GLN A 399 19.81 -9.52 5.89
N ASP A 400 18.85 -9.10 6.72
CA ASP A 400 19.04 -8.98 8.17
C ASP A 400 19.27 -10.38 8.79
N THR A 401 18.76 -11.44 8.16
CA THR A 401 18.93 -12.83 8.61
C THR A 401 20.30 -13.41 8.25
N THR A 402 20.85 -13.09 7.08
CA THR A 402 22.14 -13.62 6.62
C THR A 402 23.33 -13.00 7.36
N SER A 403 23.23 -11.72 7.73
CA SER A 403 24.24 -10.98 8.51
C SER A 403 24.42 -11.49 9.95
N SER A 404 23.42 -12.15 10.54
CA SER A 404 23.54 -12.79 11.86
C SER A 404 24.35 -14.11 11.85
N SER A 405 24.74 -14.61 10.68
CA SER A 405 25.35 -15.95 10.51
C SER A 405 26.75 -15.95 9.87
N SER A 406 27.38 -14.80 9.62
CA SER A 406 28.71 -14.76 9.00
C SER A 406 29.65 -13.76 9.68
N VAL A 407 30.69 -14.31 10.33
CA VAL A 407 31.96 -13.62 10.58
C VAL A 407 32.65 -13.45 9.22
N ALA A 408 33.00 -12.20 8.90
CA ALA A 408 33.98 -11.75 7.91
C ALA A 408 34.01 -12.45 6.52
N SER A 409 33.50 -11.75 5.51
CA SER A 409 34.30 -11.46 4.30
C SER A 409 33.65 -10.31 3.53
N HIS A 410 34.44 -9.28 3.22
CA HIS A 410 34.10 -8.28 2.23
C HIS A 410 34.13 -8.95 0.86
N HIS A 411 32.96 -9.27 0.31
CA HIS A 411 32.79 -9.43 -1.13
C HIS A 411 31.52 -8.69 -1.54
N THR A 412 31.73 -7.65 -2.34
CA THR A 412 30.70 -6.94 -3.08
C THR A 412 30.19 -7.87 -4.18
N GLU A 413 29.11 -8.60 -3.89
CA GLU A 413 28.35 -9.28 -4.94
C GLU A 413 27.09 -8.46 -5.22
N GLU A 414 27.12 -7.73 -6.34
CA GLU A 414 25.92 -7.27 -7.02
C GLU A 414 25.13 -8.50 -7.44
N SER A 415 24.05 -8.82 -6.72
CA SER A 415 23.07 -9.79 -7.19
C SER A 415 22.18 -9.12 -8.24
N CYS A 416 22.64 -9.13 -9.48
CA CYS A 416 21.78 -8.98 -10.63
C CYS A 416 20.84 -10.20 -10.65
N ILE A 417 19.60 -10.02 -10.20
CA ILE A 417 18.52 -10.94 -10.57
C ILE A 417 18.30 -10.69 -12.06
N GLU A 418 18.97 -11.48 -12.90
CA GLU A 418 18.68 -11.52 -14.32
C GLU A 418 17.20 -11.87 -14.50
N GLY A 419 16.44 -10.90 -14.97
CA GLY A 419 15.05 -11.09 -15.34
C GLY A 419 15.00 -12.12 -16.47
N SER A 420 14.35 -13.25 -16.22
CA SER A 420 13.87 -14.09 -17.31
C SER A 420 12.91 -13.23 -18.15
N GLU A 421 13.28 -12.97 -19.40
CA GLU A 421 12.46 -12.30 -20.40
C GLU A 421 11.21 -13.15 -20.73
N ASP A 422 10.27 -13.26 -19.79
CA ASP A 422 8.87 -13.36 -20.17
C ASP A 422 8.53 -12.00 -20.77
N SER A 423 8.16 -11.95 -22.05
CA SER A 423 7.77 -10.72 -22.75
C SER A 423 6.69 -9.97 -21.95
N GLU A 424 7.11 -9.06 -21.06
CA GLU A 424 6.19 -8.36 -20.17
C GLU A 424 5.33 -7.43 -21.04
N SER A 425 4.05 -7.77 -21.15
CA SER A 425 3.04 -6.92 -21.80
C SER A 425 3.14 -5.48 -21.27
N GLU A 426 3.02 -4.47 -22.14
CA GLU A 426 3.06 -3.02 -21.78
C GLU A 426 2.25 -2.64 -20.52
N GLU A 427 1.16 -3.36 -20.25
CA GLU A 427 0.32 -3.23 -19.05
C GLU A 427 1.11 -3.41 -17.74
N ARG A 428 2.08 -4.32 -17.74
CA ARG A 428 2.93 -4.68 -16.59
C ARG A 428 4.13 -3.77 -16.39
N LYS A 429 4.46 -2.90 -17.35
CA LYS A 429 5.64 -2.03 -17.26
C LYS A 429 5.48 -0.86 -16.28
N LYS A 430 4.25 -0.34 -16.12
CA LYS A 430 3.92 0.86 -15.32
C LYS A 430 2.66 0.67 -14.45
N PHE A 431 2.65 1.23 -13.24
CA PHE A 431 1.54 1.20 -12.28
C PHE A 431 0.45 2.18 -12.74
N GLY A 432 0.82 3.22 -13.49
CA GLY A 432 -0.07 4.25 -14.01
C GLY A 432 -0.10 5.53 -13.16
N ALA A 433 0.55 5.53 -12.00
CA ALA A 433 0.51 6.63 -11.05
C ALA A 433 1.15 7.90 -11.62
N ALA A 434 2.26 7.79 -12.36
CA ALA A 434 2.93 8.94 -12.96
C ALA A 434 2.04 9.71 -13.98
N VAL A 435 1.07 9.06 -14.61
CA VAL A 435 0.15 9.73 -15.55
C VAL A 435 -0.76 10.72 -14.83
N SER A 436 -1.10 10.43 -13.57
CA SER A 436 -1.89 11.32 -12.69
C SER A 436 -1.08 12.42 -12.00
N PHE A 437 0.26 12.40 -12.11
CA PHE A 437 1.15 13.42 -11.53
C PHE A 437 1.20 14.72 -12.36
N ARG A 438 0.56 14.76 -13.53
CA ARG A 438 0.47 15.98 -14.35
C ARG A 438 -0.52 16.95 -13.70
N SER A 439 0.01 18.02 -13.10
CA SER A 439 -0.75 19.20 -12.70
C SER A 439 -1.57 19.74 -13.87
N SER A 440 -2.77 20.26 -13.61
CA SER A 440 -3.61 20.98 -14.58
C SER A 440 -2.99 22.29 -15.07
N ASP A 441 -1.97 22.79 -14.35
CA ASP A 441 -1.04 23.80 -14.84
C ASP A 441 0.24 23.10 -15.29
N ASP A 442 0.67 23.33 -16.54
CA ASP A 442 1.87 22.82 -17.22
C ASP A 442 3.22 23.07 -16.50
N ARG A 443 3.21 23.49 -15.24
CA ARG A 443 4.40 23.52 -14.37
C ARG A 443 4.51 22.18 -13.66
N GLY A 444 4.94 21.17 -14.42
CA GLY A 444 5.37 19.91 -13.84
C GLY A 444 6.41 20.19 -12.75
N ILE A 445 6.18 19.71 -11.53
CA ILE A 445 7.27 19.53 -10.58
C ILE A 445 8.13 18.43 -11.20
N ILE A 446 9.27 18.84 -11.74
CA ILE A 446 10.30 17.92 -12.22
C ILE A 446 10.99 17.38 -10.96
N LEU A 447 10.88 16.07 -10.74
CA LEU A 447 11.70 15.35 -9.76
C LEU A 447 13.09 15.07 -10.36
#